data_AF-A0A847E0X0-F1
#
_entry.id   AF-A0A847E0X0-F1
#
_cell.length_a   1.000
_cell.length_b   1.000
_cell.length_c   1.000
_cell.angle_alpha   90.00
_cell.angle_beta   90.00
_cell.angle_gamma   90.00
#
_symmetry.space_group_name_H-M   'P 1'
#
loop_
_entity.id
_entity.type
_entity.pdbx_description
1 polymer ?
#
loop_
_entity_poly.entity_id
_entity_poly.type
_entity_poly.pdbx_seq_one_letter_code
_entity_poly.pdbx_strand_id
1 'polypeptide(L)'
;VLQAIVTGHLMKRLGTSLTLALLPATALLGFVGLAIAGSLAALVAFEATFRAVQRGIMRPARETLFTSVTRAERYKAKAFIDTFVYRAGDVVGAQTEGMLGRLGMGLAALAAFAAPLALVWMALGLWLGRAQRGQPGRVEAERGEGARA
;
A
#
# COMPACT_ATOMS: atom_id res chain seq x y z
N VAL A 1 4.89 8.90 17.25
CA VAL A 1 5.95 8.11 17.95
C VAL A 1 5.65 6.61 17.94
N LEU A 2 4.54 6.13 18.50
CA LEU A 2 4.20 4.69 18.56
C LEU A 2 4.26 3.97 17.19
N GLN A 3 3.57 4.51 16.18
CA GLN A 3 3.57 3.98 14.82
C GLN A 3 4.97 3.90 14.18
N ALA A 4 5.87 4.84 14.48
CA ALA A 4 7.25 4.80 13.98
C ALA A 4 8.07 3.68 14.65
N ILE A 5 7.87 3.47 15.96
CA ILE A 5 8.53 2.40 16.72
C ILE A 5 8.04 1.03 16.24
N VAL A 6 6.72 0.84 16.15
CA VAL A 6 6.12 -0.43 15.70
C VAL A 6 6.56 -0.76 14.28
N THR A 7 6.46 0.19 13.35
CA THR A 7 6.86 -0.06 11.95
C THR A 7 8.37 -0.30 11.83
N GLY A 8 9.20 0.47 12.56
CA GLY A 8 10.64 0.27 12.57
C GLY A 8 11.04 -1.10 13.12
N HIS A 9 10.37 -1.58 14.18
CA HIS A 9 10.57 -2.92 14.71
C HIS A 9 10.15 -4.00 13.71
N LEU A 10 8.98 -3.81 13.08
CA LEU A 10 8.43 -4.73 12.10
C LEU A 10 9.31 -4.84 10.85
N MET A 11 9.81 -3.70 10.34
CA MET A 11 10.76 -3.69 9.23
C MET A 11 12.10 -4.34 9.58
N LYS A 12 12.60 -4.21 10.82
CA LYS A 12 13.81 -4.92 11.27
C LYS A 12 13.63 -6.43 11.35
N ARG A 13 12.45 -6.89 11.80
CA ARG A 13 12.13 -8.31 12.00
C ARG A 13 11.71 -9.01 10.70
N LEU A 14 10.80 -8.41 9.94
CA LEU A 14 10.18 -9.00 8.73
C LEU A 14 10.79 -8.47 7.43
N GLY A 15 11.53 -7.36 7.48
CA GLY A 15 12.02 -6.66 6.30
C GLY A 15 10.97 -5.76 5.64
N THR A 16 11.45 -4.82 4.82
CA THR A 16 10.61 -3.83 4.13
C THR A 16 9.62 -4.50 3.17
N SER A 17 10.04 -5.54 2.43
CA SER A 17 9.19 -6.27 1.48
C SER A 17 7.92 -6.81 2.13
N LEU A 18 8.07 -7.57 3.22
CA LEU A 18 6.92 -8.14 3.94
C LEU A 18 6.08 -7.04 4.59
N THR A 19 6.71 -6.00 5.12
CA THR A 19 5.99 -4.87 5.71
C THR A 19 5.08 -4.17 4.69
N LEU A 20 5.55 -3.98 3.45
CA LEU A 20 4.76 -3.42 2.35
C LEU A 20 3.65 -4.38 1.87
N ALA A 21 3.79 -5.68 2.07
CA ALA A 21 2.78 -6.67 1.73
C ALA A 21 1.61 -6.75 2.74
N LEU A 22 1.76 -6.20 3.95
CA LEU A 22 0.77 -6.36 5.02
C LEU A 22 -0.59 -5.75 4.71
N LEU A 23 -0.63 -4.56 4.13
CA LEU A 23 -1.90 -3.90 3.80
C LEU A 23 -2.69 -4.62 2.69
N PRO A 24 -2.08 -4.98 1.53
CA PRO A 24 -2.79 -5.78 0.53
C PRO A 24 -3.18 -7.17 1.05
N ALA A 25 -2.34 -7.82 1.88
CA ALA A 25 -2.72 -9.07 2.52
C ALA A 25 -3.95 -8.90 3.44
N THR A 26 -3.99 -7.81 4.22
CA THR A 26 -5.16 -7.46 5.04
C THR A 26 -6.40 -7.25 4.18
N ALA A 27 -6.27 -6.57 3.03
CA ALA A 27 -7.36 -6.40 2.09
C ALA A 27 -7.89 -7.74 1.56
N LEU A 28 -6.98 -8.59 1.07
CA LEU A 28 -7.33 -9.91 0.53
C LEU A 28 -8.06 -10.77 1.57
N LEU A 29 -7.49 -10.90 2.77
CA LEU A 29 -8.10 -11.65 3.87
C LEU A 29 -9.43 -11.05 4.31
N GLY A 30 -9.55 -9.72 4.32
CA GLY A 30 -10.77 -9.01 4.65
C GLY A 30 -11.90 -9.30 3.68
N PHE A 31 -11.64 -9.21 2.37
CA PHE A 31 -12.63 -9.53 1.34
C PHE A 31 -13.03 -11.01 1.34
N VAL A 32 -12.07 -11.93 1.52
CA VAL A 32 -12.36 -13.36 1.66
C VAL A 32 -13.21 -13.62 2.90
N GLY A 33 -12.84 -13.04 4.04
CA GLY A 33 -13.61 -13.15 5.28
C GLY A 33 -15.02 -12.58 5.16
N LEU A 34 -15.17 -11.44 4.47
CA LEU A 34 -16.47 -10.84 4.18
C LEU A 34 -17.33 -11.70 3.26
N ALA A 35 -16.75 -12.32 2.25
CA ALA A 35 -17.47 -13.21 1.35
C ALA A 35 -18.00 -14.46 2.07
N ILE A 36 -17.28 -14.97 3.08
CA ILE A 36 -17.68 -16.13 3.88
C ILE A 36 -18.70 -15.72 4.96
N ALA A 37 -18.42 -14.65 5.72
CA ALA A 37 -19.20 -14.29 6.90
C ALA A 37 -20.43 -13.43 6.60
N GLY A 38 -20.38 -12.59 5.56
CA GLY A 38 -21.51 -11.78 5.10
C GLY A 38 -22.16 -10.86 6.15
N SER A 39 -21.41 -10.42 7.18
CA SER A 39 -21.98 -9.69 8.32
C SER A 39 -21.41 -8.29 8.51
N LEU A 40 -22.21 -7.40 9.10
CA LEU A 40 -21.77 -6.05 9.48
C LEU A 40 -20.62 -6.07 10.49
N ALA A 41 -20.62 -7.03 11.41
CA ALA A 41 -19.52 -7.20 12.37
C ALA A 41 -18.19 -7.51 11.66
N ALA A 42 -18.22 -8.40 10.65
CA ALA A 42 -17.04 -8.70 9.84
C ALA A 42 -16.56 -7.47 9.04
N LEU A 43 -17.48 -6.65 8.53
CA LEU A 43 -17.17 -5.41 7.82
C LEU A 43 -16.48 -4.39 8.73
N VAL A 44 -17.03 -4.16 9.92
CA VAL A 44 -16.45 -3.25 10.91
C VAL A 44 -15.06 -3.72 11.33
N ALA A 45 -14.90 -5.02 11.61
CA ALA A 45 -13.60 -5.60 11.96
C ALA A 45 -12.59 -5.41 10.82
N PHE A 46 -12.98 -5.72 9.58
CA PHE A 46 -12.15 -5.52 8.41
C PHE A 46 -11.72 -4.06 8.25
N GLU A 47 -12.65 -3.11 8.26
CA GLU A 47 -12.34 -1.69 8.11
C GLU A 47 -11.41 -1.17 9.21
N ALA A 48 -11.66 -1.57 10.46
CA ALA A 48 -10.83 -1.17 11.59
C ALA A 48 -9.40 -1.68 11.42
N THR A 49 -9.22 -2.97 11.11
CA THR A 49 -7.91 -3.57 10.87
C THR A 49 -7.21 -2.95 9.67
N PHE A 50 -7.92 -2.78 8.55
CA PHE A 50 -7.36 -2.17 7.34
C PHE A 50 -6.86 -0.75 7.61
N ARG A 51 -7.67 0.09 8.27
CA ARG A 51 -7.29 1.47 8.62
C ARG A 51 -6.15 1.52 9.64
N ALA A 52 -6.07 0.56 10.56
CA ALA A 52 -4.98 0.46 11.53
C ALA A 52 -3.67 0.10 10.84
N VAL A 53 -3.65 -0.93 9.99
CA VAL A 53 -2.46 -1.32 9.20
C VAL A 53 -2.05 -0.20 8.24
N GLN A 54 -3.01 0.44 7.58
CA GLN A 54 -2.74 1.51 6.63
C GLN A 54 -2.02 2.69 7.28
N ARG A 55 -2.56 3.19 8.39
CA ARG A 55 -2.03 4.37 9.07
C ARG A 55 -0.80 4.02 9.92
N GLY A 56 -0.83 2.89 10.60
CA GLY A 56 0.17 2.49 11.58
C GLY A 56 1.43 1.92 10.95
N ILE A 57 1.32 1.24 9.80
CA ILE A 57 2.42 0.45 9.19
C ILE A 57 2.70 0.88 7.75
N MET A 58 1.69 0.87 6.89
CA MET A 58 1.92 1.06 5.45
C MET A 58 2.44 2.47 5.12
N ARG A 59 1.81 3.52 5.67
CA ARG A 59 2.27 4.91 5.44
C ARG A 59 3.76 5.11 5.76
N PRO A 60 4.26 4.77 6.96
CA PRO A 60 5.69 4.90 7.27
C PRO A 60 6.57 3.94 6.44
N ALA A 61 6.12 2.72 6.16
CA ALA A 61 6.88 1.79 5.31
C ALA A 61 7.04 2.31 3.88
N ARG A 62 6.03 2.97 3.32
CA ARG A 62 6.13 3.59 1.98
C ARG A 62 7.10 4.76 1.95
N GLU A 63 7.21 5.51 3.04
CA GLU A 63 8.17 6.63 3.11
C GLU A 63 9.62 6.16 3.00
N THR A 64 9.94 4.92 3.40
CA THR A 64 11.29 4.38 3.22
C THR A 64 11.63 4.20 1.75
N LEU A 65 10.68 3.83 0.87
CA LEU A 65 10.92 3.71 -0.57
C LEU A 65 11.40 5.01 -1.22
N PHE A 66 11.08 6.17 -0.62
CA PHE A 66 11.50 7.46 -1.12
C PHE A 66 12.88 7.90 -0.60
N THR A 67 13.57 7.12 0.24
CA THR A 67 14.91 7.48 0.73
C THR A 67 16.01 7.15 -0.28
N SER A 68 15.74 6.30 -1.27
CA SER A 68 16.68 5.91 -2.31
C SER A 68 16.61 6.76 -3.59
N VAL A 69 15.71 7.76 -3.62
CA VAL A 69 15.50 8.65 -4.77
C VAL A 69 15.85 10.10 -4.40
N THR A 70 16.13 10.92 -5.41
CA THR A 70 16.45 12.34 -5.21
C THR A 70 15.22 13.12 -4.72
N ARG A 71 15.44 14.33 -4.19
CA ARG A 71 14.36 15.21 -3.73
C ARG A 71 13.40 15.58 -4.87
N ALA A 72 13.93 15.85 -6.06
CA ALA A 72 13.15 16.23 -7.23
C ALA A 72 12.25 15.07 -7.70
N GLU A 73 12.79 13.85 -7.77
CA GLU A 73 12.02 12.64 -8.09
C GLU A 73 10.94 12.37 -7.04
N ARG A 74 11.28 12.45 -5.74
CA ARG A 74 10.32 12.28 -4.65
C ARG A 74 9.16 13.27 -4.76
N TYR A 75 9.44 14.54 -5.06
CA TYR A 75 8.41 15.56 -5.19
C TYR A 75 7.46 15.26 -6.36
N LYS A 76 8.01 14.97 -7.55
CA LYS A 76 7.23 14.61 -8.74
C LYS A 76 6.40 13.33 -8.53
N ALA A 77 7.02 12.30 -7.98
CA ALA A 77 6.37 11.02 -7.73
C ALA A 77 5.21 11.16 -6.73
N LYS A 78 5.41 11.90 -5.63
CA LYS A 78 4.34 12.13 -4.65
C LYS A 78 3.18 12.91 -5.25
N ALA A 79 3.45 14.00 -5.97
CA ALA A 79 2.40 14.78 -6.63
C ALA A 79 1.60 13.92 -7.63
N PHE A 80 2.29 13.09 -8.42
CA PHE A 80 1.65 12.16 -9.36
C PHE A 80 0.81 11.10 -8.66
N ILE A 81 1.32 10.50 -7.57
CA ILE A 81 0.57 9.52 -6.79
C ILE A 81 -0.68 10.16 -6.18
N ASP A 82 -0.54 11.30 -5.51
CA ASP A 82 -1.62 11.99 -4.80
C ASP A 82 -2.71 12.50 -5.75
N THR A 83 -2.33 12.92 -6.95
CA THR A 83 -3.29 13.53 -7.90
C THR A 83 -3.78 12.55 -8.94
N PHE A 84 -2.91 11.78 -9.59
CA PHE A 84 -3.34 10.91 -10.67
C PHE A 84 -3.76 9.54 -10.12
N VAL A 85 -2.87 8.88 -9.38
CA VAL A 85 -3.09 7.49 -8.94
C VAL A 85 -4.27 7.40 -7.98
N TYR A 86 -4.33 8.25 -6.96
CA TYR A 86 -5.46 8.24 -6.03
C TYR A 86 -6.77 8.65 -6.70
N ARG A 87 -6.77 9.67 -7.57
CA ARG A 87 -8.03 10.12 -8.22
C ARG A 87 -8.54 9.12 -9.26
N ALA A 88 -7.66 8.56 -10.07
CA ALA A 88 -8.05 7.49 -10.99
C ALA A 88 -8.57 6.28 -10.21
N GLY A 89 -7.92 5.93 -9.09
CA GLY A 89 -8.39 4.89 -8.17
C GLY A 89 -9.79 5.16 -7.62
N ASP A 90 -10.05 6.38 -7.13
CA ASP A 90 -11.37 6.78 -6.59
C ASP A 90 -12.46 6.67 -7.66
N VAL A 91 -12.17 7.12 -8.89
CA VAL A 91 -13.12 7.03 -10.02
C VAL A 91 -13.39 5.58 -10.40
N VAL A 92 -12.34 4.78 -10.62
CA VAL A 92 -12.49 3.35 -10.99
C VAL A 92 -13.22 2.59 -9.89
N GLY A 93 -12.90 2.85 -8.62
CA GLY A 93 -13.57 2.24 -7.47
C GLY A 93 -15.06 2.58 -7.44
N ALA A 94 -15.41 3.86 -7.49
CA ALA A 94 -16.80 4.32 -7.45
C ALA A 94 -17.62 3.81 -8.66
N GLN A 95 -17.03 3.78 -9.85
CA GLN A 95 -17.69 3.24 -11.04
C GLN A 95 -17.90 1.72 -10.93
N THR A 96 -16.92 0.99 -10.41
CA THR A 96 -17.05 -0.46 -10.18
C THR A 96 -18.15 -0.75 -9.17
N GLU A 97 -18.15 -0.08 -8.02
CA GLU A 97 -19.18 -0.22 -6.99
C GLU A 97 -20.58 0.13 -7.54
N GLY A 98 -20.70 1.28 -8.22
CA GLY A 98 -21.97 1.73 -8.79
C GLY A 98 -22.49 0.80 -9.89
N MET A 99 -21.63 0.27 -10.75
CA MET A 99 -22.00 -0.71 -11.77
C MET A 99 -22.47 -2.02 -11.15
N LEU A 100 -21.72 -2.57 -10.19
CA LEU A 100 -22.09 -3.80 -9.49
C LEU A 100 -23.43 -3.64 -8.76
N GLY A 101 -23.64 -2.50 -8.09
CA GLY A 101 -24.91 -2.19 -7.43
C GLY A 101 -26.09 -2.16 -8.39
N ARG A 102 -25.94 -1.57 -9.58
CA ARG A 102 -26.99 -1.55 -10.63
C ARG A 102 -27.32 -2.93 -11.19
N LEU A 103 -26.34 -3.83 -11.24
CA LEU A 103 -26.53 -5.21 -11.69
C LEU A 103 -27.07 -6.14 -10.59
N GLY A 104 -27.36 -5.61 -9.40
CA GLY A 104 -27.78 -6.40 -8.24
C GLY A 104 -26.67 -7.32 -7.70
N MET A 105 -25.42 -7.06 -8.05
CA MET A 105 -24.28 -7.88 -7.65
C MET A 105 -23.82 -7.49 -6.24
N GLY A 106 -23.71 -8.49 -5.36
CA GLY A 106 -23.33 -8.30 -3.96
C GLY A 106 -21.82 -8.29 -3.72
N LEU A 107 -21.44 -8.37 -2.44
CA LEU A 107 -20.05 -8.35 -1.95
C LEU A 107 -19.13 -9.38 -2.63
N ALA A 108 -19.67 -10.52 -3.06
CA ALA A 108 -18.89 -11.56 -3.74
C ALA A 108 -18.31 -11.07 -5.08
N ALA A 109 -19.08 -10.31 -5.86
CA ALA A 109 -18.60 -9.74 -7.12
C ALA A 109 -17.53 -8.66 -6.86
N LEU A 110 -17.76 -7.81 -5.86
CA LEU A 110 -16.77 -6.81 -5.46
C LEU A 110 -15.46 -7.47 -5.00
N ALA A 111 -15.55 -8.55 -4.21
CA ALA A 111 -14.39 -9.34 -3.79
C ALA A 111 -13.65 -9.97 -4.97
N ALA A 112 -14.38 -10.43 -6.01
CA ALA A 112 -13.77 -10.98 -7.22
C ALA A 112 -12.94 -9.94 -8.01
N PHE A 113 -13.28 -8.65 -7.94
CA PHE A 113 -12.46 -7.57 -8.48
C PHE A 113 -11.33 -7.15 -7.53
N ALA A 114 -11.62 -7.02 -6.24
CA ALA A 114 -10.67 -6.53 -5.25
C ALA A 114 -9.53 -7.52 -4.97
N ALA A 115 -9.81 -8.82 -4.95
CA ALA A 115 -8.83 -9.85 -4.61
C ALA A 115 -7.65 -9.93 -5.61
N PRO A 116 -7.87 -10.00 -6.95
CA PRO A 116 -6.78 -9.94 -7.92
C PRO A 116 -5.97 -8.65 -7.81
N LEU A 117 -6.62 -7.50 -7.60
CA LEU A 117 -5.94 -6.22 -7.44
C LEU A 117 -5.05 -6.21 -6.16
N ALA A 118 -5.55 -6.78 -5.06
CA ALA A 118 -4.78 -6.94 -3.84
C ALA A 118 -3.57 -7.88 -4.03
N LEU A 119 -3.70 -8.95 -4.81
CA LEU A 119 -2.59 -9.85 -5.15
C LEU A 119 -1.52 -9.13 -5.98
N VAL A 120 -1.91 -8.36 -6.99
CA VAL A 120 -0.97 -7.55 -7.79
C VAL A 120 -0.27 -6.52 -6.90
N TRP A 121 -1.02 -5.84 -6.04
CA TRP A 121 -0.45 -4.88 -5.09
C TRP A 121 0.53 -5.54 -4.10
N MET A 122 0.20 -6.73 -3.60
CA MET A 122 1.08 -7.51 -2.73
C MET A 122 2.38 -7.86 -3.46
N ALA A 123 2.29 -8.36 -4.69
CA ALA A 123 3.45 -8.67 -5.51
C ALA A 123 4.32 -7.43 -5.76
N LEU A 124 3.70 -6.28 -6.05
CA LEU A 124 4.41 -5.01 -6.21
C LEU A 124 5.15 -4.58 -4.93
N GLY A 125 4.51 -4.66 -3.76
CA GLY A 125 5.14 -4.33 -2.48
C GLY A 125 6.33 -5.24 -2.16
N LEU A 126 6.19 -6.54 -2.44
CA LEU A 126 7.26 -7.52 -2.29
C LEU A 126 8.44 -7.24 -3.23
N TRP A 127 8.15 -6.88 -4.49
CA TRP A 127 9.17 -6.53 -5.49
C TRP A 127 9.90 -5.24 -5.11
N LEU A 128 9.18 -4.16 -4.79
CA LEU A 128 9.76 -2.87 -4.39
C LEU A 128 10.66 -3.02 -3.16
N GLY A 129 10.20 -3.73 -2.13
CA GLY A 129 11.00 -3.93 -0.93
C GLY A 129 12.24 -4.82 -1.16
N ARG A 130 12.27 -5.64 -2.22
CA ARG A 130 13.48 -6.38 -2.64
C ARG A 130 14.42 -5.47 -3.43
N ALA A 131 13.89 -4.71 -4.40
CA ALA A 131 14.66 -3.78 -5.21
C ALA A 131 15.42 -2.75 -4.35
N GLN A 132 14.79 -2.28 -3.28
CA GLN A 132 15.39 -1.32 -2.36
C GLN A 132 16.62 -1.88 -1.60
N ARG A 133 16.70 -3.19 -1.35
CA ARG A 133 17.86 -3.79 -0.67
C ARG A 133 19.11 -3.80 -1.54
N GLY A 134 18.94 -3.75 -2.87
CA GLY A 134 20.02 -3.79 -3.85
C GLY A 134 20.56 -2.42 -4.28
N GLN A 135 20.01 -1.31 -3.76
CA GLN A 135 20.43 0.04 -4.10
C GLN A 135 21.16 0.70 -2.92
N PRO A 136 22.51 0.65 -2.87
CA PRO A 136 23.27 1.59 -2.06
C PRO A 136 22.92 3.02 -2.52
N GLY A 137 22.72 3.91 -1.56
CA GLY A 137 22.00 5.17 -1.76
C GLY A 137 22.57 6.03 -2.89
N ARG A 138 21.83 6.16 -4.00
CA ARG A 138 22.13 7.15 -5.06
C ARG A 138 22.27 8.57 -4.52
N VAL A 139 21.64 8.84 -3.38
CA VAL A 139 21.72 10.11 -2.64
C VAL A 139 23.10 10.38 -2.05
N GLU A 140 23.89 9.35 -1.69
CA GLU A 140 25.27 9.52 -1.21
C GLU A 140 26.22 9.88 -2.35
N ALA A 141 25.97 9.37 -3.57
CA ALA A 141 26.77 9.69 -4.75
C ALA A 141 26.65 11.17 -5.16
N GLU A 142 25.43 11.72 -5.22
CA GLU A 142 25.22 13.14 -5.58
C GLU A 142 25.69 14.11 -4.48
N ARG A 143 25.57 13.74 -3.19
CA ARG A 143 26.12 14.54 -2.08
C ARG A 143 27.64 14.63 -2.13
N GLY A 144 28.31 13.58 -2.61
CA GLY A 144 29.76 13.55 -2.78
C GLY A 144 30.26 14.43 -3.93
N GLU A 145 29.48 14.56 -5.00
CA GLU A 145 29.81 15.43 -6.15
C GLU A 145 29.50 16.90 -5.87
N GLY A 146 28.34 17.21 -5.26
CA GLY A 146 27.97 18.59 -4.92
C GLY A 146 28.82 19.24 -3.82
N ALA A 147 29.55 18.45 -3.03
CA ALA A 147 30.51 18.95 -2.04
C ALA A 147 31.93 19.16 -2.61
N ARG A 148 32.18 18.73 -3.86
CA ARG A 148 33.46 18.86 -4.55
C ARG A 148 33.47 19.93 -5.65
N ALA A 149 32.31 20.55 -5.92
CA ALA A 149 32.13 21.67 -6.84
C ALA A 149 32.02 22.98 -6.07
#